data_AF-A0AAX7T0Q6-F1
#
_entry.id   AF-A0AAX7T0Q6-F1
#
_cell.length_a   1.000
_cell.length_b   1.000
_cell.length_c   1.000
_cell.angle_alpha   90.00
_cell.angle_beta   90.00
_cell.angle_gamma   90.00
#
_symmetry.space_group_name_H-M   'P 1'
#
loop_
_entity.id
_entity.type
_entity.pdbx_description
1 polymer ?
#
loop_
_entity_poly.entity_id
_entity_poly.type
_entity_poly.pdbx_seq_one_letter_code
_entity_poly.pdbx_strand_id
1 'polypeptide(L)'
;MTVEMLWKKCLSCYTLMYYKPNTSFLKLHVYPIRQDPALEQGIDKEESSDGYKRIKKPHPDKYLQPERTFSLRADMETAEIQPQELTFRYNRINFYEVFIENPDRKLRLTLLHSNNDEPVWTCDVHQDDYPMSGYVEASGASRGASGVSTSDKHFVDKHRVQLTNRVSNIAPILDELLDNEVIDQETYTRIRALSTTQDKMRELYIGPLQAAACKKIFYDILLKNEKFLVKELSEKD
;
A
#
# COMPACT_ATOMS: atom_id res chain seq x y z
N MET A 1 27.41 -50.61 4.08
CA MET A 1 26.42 -49.60 4.50
C MET A 1 27.18 -48.30 4.70
N THR A 2 27.20 -47.45 3.68
CA THR A 2 27.92 -46.19 3.68
C THR A 2 27.11 -45.18 4.49
N VAL A 3 27.70 -44.69 5.58
CA VAL A 3 27.13 -43.60 6.38
C VAL A 3 27.39 -42.30 5.62
N GLU A 4 26.60 -42.05 4.57
CA GLU A 4 26.44 -40.69 4.03
C GLU A 4 25.50 -39.92 4.97
N MET A 5 26.00 -39.59 6.16
CA MET A 5 25.52 -38.42 6.88
C MET A 5 26.01 -37.18 6.14
N LEU A 6 25.44 -36.97 4.94
CA LEU A 6 25.42 -35.68 4.28
C LEU A 6 24.78 -34.73 5.28
N TRP A 7 25.59 -33.87 5.89
CA TRP A 7 25.10 -32.79 6.73
C TRP A 7 24.13 -31.97 5.88
N LYS A 8 22.82 -32.22 6.06
CA LYS A 8 21.77 -31.34 5.57
C LYS A 8 22.04 -30.01 6.24
N LYS A 9 22.67 -29.07 5.52
CA LYS A 9 22.87 -27.69 5.96
C LYS A 9 21.49 -27.05 6.08
N CYS A 10 20.90 -27.28 7.24
CA CYS A 10 19.72 -26.62 7.76
C CYS A 10 20.20 -25.25 8.23
N LEU A 11 19.97 -24.22 7.43
CA LEU A 11 20.33 -22.85 7.76
C LEU A 11 19.20 -22.24 8.58
N SER A 12 19.54 -21.60 9.70
CA SER A 12 18.59 -20.72 10.39
C SER A 12 18.16 -19.64 9.40
N CYS A 13 16.85 -19.53 9.21
CA CYS A 13 16.28 -18.67 8.18
C CYS A 13 15.45 -17.60 8.84
N TYR A 14 15.57 -16.38 8.31
CA TYR A 14 14.71 -15.27 8.67
C TYR A 14 13.75 -15.03 7.51
N THR A 15 12.52 -14.66 7.86
CA THR A 15 11.60 -14.06 6.91
C THR A 15 11.55 -12.57 7.21
N LEU A 16 12.01 -11.75 6.26
CA LEU A 16 11.82 -10.30 6.31
C LEU A 16 10.58 -9.94 5.52
N MET A 17 9.80 -9.00 6.04
CA MET A 17 8.59 -8.55 5.39
C MET A 17 8.57 -7.03 5.34
N TYR A 18 8.25 -6.49 4.18
CA TYR A 18 8.12 -5.07 3.95
C TYR A 18 6.79 -4.79 3.29
N TYR A 19 6.19 -3.65 3.60
CA TYR A 19 4.97 -3.20 2.96
C TYR A 19 5.16 -1.81 2.38
N LYS A 20 4.46 -1.53 1.29
CA LYS A 20 4.39 -0.18 0.74
C LYS A 20 3.33 0.62 1.53
N PRO A 21 3.72 1.67 2.28
CA PRO A 21 2.75 2.53 2.93
C PRO A 21 2.08 3.48 1.91
N ASN A 22 0.96 4.10 2.31
CA ASN A 22 0.20 5.07 1.52
C ASN A 22 -0.40 4.53 0.20
N THR A 23 -0.63 3.23 0.08
CA THR A 23 -1.25 2.60 -1.09
C THR A 23 -2.63 2.09 -0.75
N SER A 24 -3.63 2.23 -1.63
CA SER A 24 -5.00 1.71 -1.41
C SER A 24 -5.06 0.18 -1.37
N PHE A 25 -4.06 -0.47 -1.96
CA PHE A 25 -3.82 -1.90 -1.97
C PHE A 25 -2.72 -2.27 -0.97
N LEU A 26 -2.68 -3.53 -0.55
CA LEU A 26 -1.54 -4.07 0.17
C LEU A 26 -0.54 -4.63 -0.83
N LYS A 27 0.66 -4.05 -0.87
CA LYS A 27 1.82 -4.61 -1.56
C LYS A 27 2.88 -4.97 -0.53
N LEU A 28 3.24 -6.25 -0.50
CA LEU A 28 4.27 -6.80 0.38
C LEU A 28 5.44 -7.34 -0.43
N HIS A 29 6.65 -7.14 0.07
CA HIS A 29 7.81 -7.93 -0.31
C HIS A 29 8.18 -8.86 0.85
N VAL A 30 8.22 -10.16 0.58
CA VAL A 30 8.50 -11.22 1.56
C VAL A 30 9.80 -11.91 1.17
N TYR A 31 10.83 -11.75 2.00
CA TYR A 31 12.18 -12.26 1.77
C TYR A 31 12.48 -13.43 2.70
N PRO A 32 12.40 -14.69 2.22
CA PRO A 32 13.10 -15.78 2.88
C PRO A 32 14.61 -15.57 2.71
N ILE A 33 15.33 -15.39 3.81
CA ILE A 33 16.78 -15.18 3.82
C ILE A 33 17.47 -16.12 4.80
N ARG A 34 18.77 -16.28 4.62
CA ARG A 34 19.62 -16.85 5.66
C ARG A 34 19.77 -15.85 6.80
N GLN A 35 20.09 -16.34 7.98
CA GLN A 35 20.57 -15.52 9.08
C GLN A 35 21.94 -14.92 8.75
N ASP A 36 21.93 -13.79 8.04
CA ASP A 36 23.10 -13.03 7.60
C ASP A 36 22.82 -11.53 7.81
N PRO A 37 23.43 -10.89 8.83
CA PRO A 37 23.19 -9.49 9.14
C PRO A 37 23.53 -8.53 8.00
N ALA A 38 24.52 -8.84 7.16
CA ALA A 38 24.90 -7.97 6.05
C ALA A 38 23.85 -8.01 4.94
N LEU A 39 23.28 -9.19 4.68
CA LEU A 39 22.18 -9.35 3.74
C LEU A 39 20.91 -8.65 4.24
N GLU A 40 20.58 -8.80 5.52
CA GLU A 40 19.44 -8.10 6.14
C GLU A 40 19.58 -6.57 6.02
N GLN A 41 20.74 -6.01 6.35
CA GLN A 41 21.00 -4.57 6.22
C GLN A 41 20.93 -4.08 4.78
N GLY A 42 21.40 -4.89 3.81
CA GLY A 42 21.31 -4.57 2.38
C GLY A 42 19.87 -4.42 1.92
N ILE A 43 19.02 -5.40 2.27
CA ILE A 43 17.59 -5.39 1.94
C ILE A 43 16.88 -4.24 2.65
N ASP A 44 17.12 -4.05 3.95
CA ASP A 44 16.54 -2.94 4.73
C ASP A 44 16.82 -1.58 4.07
N LYS A 45 18.05 -1.38 3.57
CA LYS A 45 18.45 -0.12 2.92
C LYS A 45 17.75 0.09 1.58
N GLU A 46 17.68 -0.96 0.74
CA GLU A 46 17.05 -0.91 -0.58
C GLU A 46 15.54 -0.65 -0.46
N GLU A 47 14.85 -1.44 0.37
CA GLU A 47 13.42 -1.29 0.65
C GLU A 47 13.10 0.11 1.22
N SER A 48 13.92 0.60 2.14
CA SER A 48 13.75 1.94 2.70
C SER A 48 13.95 3.04 1.65
N SER A 49 14.90 2.90 0.72
CA SER A 49 15.08 3.87 -0.36
C SER A 49 13.89 3.89 -1.32
N ASP A 50 13.24 2.75 -1.51
CA ASP A 50 12.01 2.64 -2.27
C ASP A 50 10.77 3.03 -1.45
N GLY A 51 10.93 3.48 -0.20
CA GLY A 51 9.85 3.96 0.66
C GLY A 51 8.97 2.86 1.25
N TYR A 52 9.42 1.61 1.25
CA TYR A 52 8.79 0.52 1.98
C TYR A 52 9.09 0.60 3.49
N LYS A 53 8.25 -0.04 4.30
CA LYS A 53 8.40 -0.12 5.75
C LYS A 53 8.42 -1.57 6.19
N ARG A 54 9.28 -1.88 7.17
CA ARG A 54 9.45 -3.24 7.70
C ARG A 54 8.32 -3.62 8.64
N ILE A 55 7.75 -4.81 8.42
CA ILE A 55 6.83 -5.48 9.35
C ILE A 55 7.62 -6.48 10.20
N LYS A 56 7.43 -6.44 11.52
CA LYS A 56 8.06 -7.40 12.44
C LYS A 56 7.18 -8.64 12.59
N LYS A 57 7.61 -9.76 11.99
CA LYS A 57 6.94 -11.07 12.08
C LYS A 57 7.89 -12.15 12.59
N PRO A 58 7.35 -13.21 13.23
CA PRO A 58 8.18 -14.31 13.73
C PRO A 58 8.91 -15.00 12.58
N HIS A 59 10.13 -15.44 12.84
CA HIS A 59 10.91 -16.21 11.88
C HIS A 59 10.49 -17.69 11.89
N PRO A 60 10.76 -18.45 10.81
CA PRO A 60 10.56 -19.89 10.79
C PRO A 60 11.35 -20.61 11.89
N ASP A 61 10.68 -21.46 12.68
CA ASP A 61 11.34 -22.41 13.58
C ASP A 61 12.05 -23.53 12.79
N LYS A 62 11.53 -23.82 11.59
CA LYS A 62 12.09 -24.81 10.67
C LYS A 62 13.13 -24.17 9.76
N TYR A 63 14.22 -24.89 9.54
CA TYR A 63 15.29 -24.49 8.62
C TYR A 63 14.84 -24.58 7.17
N LEU A 64 15.20 -23.58 6.34
CA LEU A 64 15.06 -23.70 4.88
C LEU A 64 16.33 -24.30 4.29
N GLN A 65 16.15 -25.30 3.43
CA GLN A 65 17.26 -25.93 2.72
C GLN A 65 17.58 -25.14 1.45
N PRO A 66 18.86 -24.80 1.19
CA PRO A 66 19.28 -24.22 -0.08
C PRO A 66 18.93 -25.11 -1.28
N GLU A 67 18.76 -24.49 -2.45
CA GLU A 67 18.45 -25.15 -3.72
C GLU A 67 17.13 -25.95 -3.73
N ARG A 68 16.27 -25.69 -2.73
CA ARG A 68 14.91 -26.22 -2.70
C ARG A 68 13.91 -25.16 -3.13
N THR A 69 12.82 -25.63 -3.71
CA THR A 69 11.74 -24.79 -4.21
C THR A 69 10.63 -24.69 -3.18
N PHE A 70 10.19 -23.46 -2.95
CA PHE A 70 9.12 -23.10 -2.05
C PHE A 70 8.03 -22.34 -2.79
N SER A 71 6.80 -22.43 -2.30
CA SER A 71 5.68 -21.59 -2.74
C SER A 71 5.14 -20.81 -1.56
N LEU A 72 4.77 -19.54 -1.81
CA LEU A 72 4.08 -18.71 -0.83
C LEU A 72 2.60 -18.71 -1.18
N ARG A 73 1.73 -19.00 -0.21
CA ARG A 73 0.28 -18.96 -0.37
C ARG A 73 -0.32 -17.96 0.61
N ALA A 74 -1.36 -17.28 0.15
CA ALA A 74 -2.26 -16.49 0.97
C ALA A 74 -3.59 -17.24 1.13
N ASP A 75 -4.30 -17.00 2.23
CA ASP A 75 -5.66 -17.50 2.44
C ASP A 75 -6.73 -16.67 1.70
N MET A 76 -6.40 -15.46 1.24
CA MET A 76 -7.27 -14.64 0.40
C MET A 76 -7.17 -15.02 -1.08
N GLU A 77 -8.32 -15.24 -1.71
CA GLU A 77 -8.40 -15.57 -3.16
C GLU A 77 -7.97 -14.40 -4.06
N THR A 78 -8.13 -13.16 -3.60
CA THR A 78 -7.74 -11.94 -4.33
C THR A 78 -6.24 -11.64 -4.22
N ALA A 79 -5.47 -12.48 -3.54
CA ALA A 79 -4.03 -12.28 -3.39
C ALA A 79 -3.27 -12.77 -4.62
N GLU A 80 -2.57 -11.86 -5.26
CA GLU A 80 -1.66 -12.16 -6.36
C GLU A 80 -0.24 -12.30 -5.81
N ILE A 81 0.39 -13.45 -6.04
CA ILE A 81 1.74 -13.74 -5.53
C ILE A 81 2.67 -14.03 -6.70
N GLN A 82 3.80 -13.32 -6.75
CA GLN A 82 4.83 -13.49 -7.77
C GLN A 82 6.23 -13.61 -7.14
N PRO A 83 7.06 -14.59 -7.54
CA PRO A 83 6.72 -15.72 -8.41
C PRO A 83 5.84 -16.75 -7.67
N GLN A 84 5.14 -17.62 -8.41
CA GLN A 84 4.35 -18.71 -7.82
C GLN A 84 5.22 -19.70 -7.04
N GLU A 85 6.41 -19.98 -7.56
CA GLU A 85 7.43 -20.81 -6.94
C GLU A 85 8.79 -20.11 -6.98
N LEU A 86 9.57 -20.30 -5.93
CA LEU A 86 10.90 -19.72 -5.80
C LEU A 86 11.89 -20.78 -5.32
N THR A 87 12.99 -20.93 -6.04
CA THR A 87 14.13 -21.73 -5.57
C THR A 87 15.00 -20.89 -4.65
N PHE A 88 15.20 -21.32 -3.41
CA PHE A 88 16.03 -20.60 -2.44
C PHE A 88 17.52 -20.73 -2.78
N ARG A 89 18.06 -19.73 -3.50
CA ARG A 89 19.44 -19.74 -4.01
C ARG A 89 20.40 -18.94 -3.14
N TYR A 90 21.66 -19.34 -3.12
CA TYR A 90 22.66 -18.72 -2.23
C TYR A 90 23.11 -17.31 -2.69
N ASN A 91 23.27 -17.12 -4.00
CA ASN A 91 23.94 -15.97 -4.61
C ASN A 91 22.96 -14.91 -5.17
N ARG A 92 21.68 -14.96 -4.79
CA ARG A 92 20.67 -14.02 -5.28
C ARG A 92 19.68 -13.69 -4.17
N ILE A 93 19.09 -12.50 -4.26
CA ILE A 93 17.98 -12.10 -3.42
C ILE A 93 16.76 -12.90 -3.85
N ASN A 94 16.13 -13.55 -2.88
CA ASN A 94 14.94 -14.37 -3.07
C ASN A 94 13.79 -13.62 -2.42
N PHE A 95 12.75 -13.27 -3.18
CA PHE A 95 11.59 -12.61 -2.62
C PHE A 95 10.32 -12.96 -3.38
N TYR A 96 9.22 -12.85 -2.65
CA TYR A 96 7.87 -12.87 -3.21
C TYR A 96 7.30 -11.47 -3.11
N GLU A 97 6.70 -11.00 -4.20
CA GLU A 97 5.78 -9.89 -4.20
C GLU A 97 4.37 -10.45 -3.95
N VAL A 98 3.69 -9.90 -2.94
CA VAL A 98 2.27 -10.18 -2.67
C VAL A 98 1.50 -8.89 -2.91
N PHE A 99 0.50 -8.95 -3.78
CA PHE A 99 -0.39 -7.85 -4.09
C PHE A 99 -1.83 -8.23 -3.74
N ILE A 100 -2.52 -7.38 -2.98
CA ILE A 100 -3.92 -7.55 -2.61
C ILE A 100 -4.62 -6.21 -2.80
N GLU A 101 -5.57 -6.16 -3.72
CA GLU A 101 -6.26 -4.91 -4.08
C GLU A 101 -7.09 -4.34 -2.92
N ASN A 102 -7.83 -5.19 -2.20
CA ASN A 102 -8.66 -4.82 -1.06
C ASN A 102 -8.35 -5.73 0.14
N PRO A 103 -7.34 -5.40 0.96
CA PRO A 103 -6.95 -6.24 2.08
C PRO A 103 -8.00 -6.18 3.20
N ASP A 104 -8.68 -7.29 3.47
CA ASP A 104 -9.52 -7.47 4.66
C ASP A 104 -8.69 -7.43 5.96
N ARG A 105 -9.37 -7.53 7.12
CA ARG A 105 -8.78 -7.31 8.46
C ARG A 105 -7.60 -8.24 8.81
N LYS A 106 -7.48 -9.40 8.15
CA LYS A 106 -6.46 -10.41 8.47
C LYS A 106 -6.04 -11.18 7.21
N LEU A 107 -4.74 -11.22 6.95
CA LEU A 107 -4.11 -12.00 5.89
C LEU A 107 -3.23 -13.09 6.50
N ARG A 108 -3.41 -14.35 6.12
CA ARG A 108 -2.50 -15.43 6.50
C ARG A 108 -1.59 -15.79 5.34
N LEU A 109 -0.28 -15.66 5.55
CA LEU A 109 0.73 -16.13 4.62
C LEU A 109 1.32 -17.45 5.11
N THR A 110 1.44 -18.42 4.20
CA THR A 110 2.05 -19.72 4.47
C THR A 110 3.10 -20.03 3.41
N LEU A 111 4.33 -20.24 3.84
CA LEU A 111 5.42 -20.74 3.01
C LEU A 111 5.42 -22.27 3.06
N LEU A 112 5.40 -22.89 1.90
CA LEU A 112 5.27 -24.34 1.71
C LEU A 112 6.46 -24.86 0.92
N HIS A 113 6.86 -26.09 1.19
CA HIS A 113 7.80 -26.78 0.31
C HIS A 113 7.04 -27.31 -0.93
N SER A 114 7.50 -26.94 -2.13
CA SER A 114 6.78 -27.24 -3.38
C SER A 114 6.59 -28.73 -3.71
N ASN A 115 7.36 -29.64 -3.09
CA ASN A 115 7.30 -31.06 -3.43
C ASN A 115 6.24 -31.84 -2.65
N ASN A 116 5.82 -31.33 -1.49
CA ASN A 116 4.93 -32.03 -0.57
C ASN A 116 3.89 -31.14 0.09
N ASP A 117 3.83 -29.85 -0.26
CA ASP A 117 2.97 -28.83 0.35
C ASP A 117 3.07 -28.80 1.88
N GLU A 118 4.23 -29.17 2.45
CA GLU A 118 4.44 -29.11 3.89
C GLU A 118 4.68 -27.65 4.32
N PRO A 119 3.95 -27.13 5.32
CA PRO A 119 4.16 -25.79 5.85
C PRO A 119 5.49 -25.72 6.60
N VAL A 120 6.34 -24.78 6.14
CA VAL A 120 7.63 -24.46 6.78
C VAL A 120 7.55 -23.19 7.61
N TRP A 121 6.63 -22.28 7.26
CA TRP A 121 6.39 -21.05 8.01
C TRP A 121 4.97 -20.55 7.75
N THR A 122 4.32 -20.05 8.80
CA THR A 122 2.99 -19.45 8.72
C THR A 122 2.99 -18.19 9.56
N CYS A 123 2.37 -17.14 9.04
CA CYS A 123 2.22 -15.89 9.75
C CYS A 123 0.90 -15.22 9.42
N ASP A 124 0.26 -14.67 10.46
CA ASP A 124 -0.89 -13.80 10.32
C ASP A 124 -0.40 -12.34 10.27
N VAL A 125 -0.80 -11.60 9.24
CA VAL A 125 -0.57 -10.17 9.04
C VAL A 125 -1.90 -9.46 9.31
N HIS A 126 -1.94 -8.69 10.38
CA HIS A 126 -3.09 -7.88 10.76
C HIS A 126 -2.93 -6.46 10.22
N GLN A 127 -4.05 -5.78 10.01
CA GLN A 127 -4.07 -4.40 9.55
C GLN A 127 -3.21 -3.45 10.42
N ASP A 128 -3.12 -3.73 11.72
CA ASP A 128 -2.29 -2.96 12.66
C ASP A 128 -0.78 -3.15 12.42
N ASP A 129 -0.37 -4.22 11.73
CA ASP A 129 1.03 -4.49 11.40
C ASP A 129 1.53 -3.70 10.17
N TYR A 130 0.60 -3.27 9.33
CA TYR A 130 0.85 -2.42 8.17
C TYR A 130 -0.06 -1.19 8.26
N PRO A 131 0.14 -0.30 9.26
CA PRO A 131 -0.72 0.85 9.42
C PRO A 131 -0.67 1.65 8.13
N MET A 132 -1.80 1.62 7.43
CA MET A 132 -2.09 2.43 6.28
C MET A 132 -1.89 3.88 6.77
N SER A 133 -0.82 4.55 6.33
CA SER A 133 -0.64 5.95 6.72
C SER A 133 -1.74 6.75 6.03
N GLY A 134 -2.76 7.04 6.85
CA GLY A 134 -4.11 7.38 6.43
C GLY A 134 -5.09 7.40 7.61
N TYR A 135 -4.86 6.64 8.68
CA TYR A 135 -5.61 6.80 9.94
C TYR A 135 -4.71 7.45 10.99
N VAL A 136 -4.90 8.75 11.20
CA VAL A 136 -4.31 9.46 12.34
C VAL A 136 -5.29 9.25 13.49
N GLU A 137 -5.05 8.26 14.35
CA GLU A 137 -5.64 8.26 15.68
C GLU A 137 -4.93 9.35 16.49
N ALA A 138 -5.59 10.49 16.64
CA ALA A 138 -5.25 11.44 17.70
C ALA A 138 -5.76 10.85 19.03
N SER A 139 -4.94 10.04 19.71
CA SER A 139 -5.22 9.64 21.08
C SER A 139 -4.77 10.75 22.04
N GLY A 140 -5.69 11.68 22.30
CA GLY A 140 -5.59 12.69 23.34
C GLY A 140 -6.93 12.88 24.05
N ALA A 141 -7.23 11.96 24.96
CA ALA A 141 -8.18 12.05 26.07
C ALA A 141 -9.71 12.12 25.81
N SER A 142 -10.36 11.13 26.44
CA SER A 142 -11.68 11.16 27.12
C SER A 142 -12.99 11.23 26.33
N ARG A 143 -13.71 10.09 26.43
CA ARG A 143 -15.15 9.92 26.74
C ARG A 143 -16.16 10.74 25.92
N GLY A 144 -16.91 10.01 25.09
CA GLY A 144 -18.33 10.28 24.86
C GLY A 144 -18.74 10.32 23.39
N ALA A 145 -19.45 9.26 22.97
CA ALA A 145 -20.45 9.17 21.91
C ALA A 145 -20.59 10.33 20.89
N SER A 146 -20.34 10.02 19.61
CA SER A 146 -21.30 10.08 18.48
C SER A 146 -20.54 10.29 17.16
N GLY A 147 -20.93 9.51 16.15
CA GLY A 147 -20.16 9.31 14.92
C GLY A 147 -19.86 10.56 14.11
N VAL A 148 -18.61 10.63 13.63
CA VAL A 148 -18.22 11.43 12.47
C VAL A 148 -17.37 10.51 11.58
N SER A 149 -17.91 10.25 10.41
CA SER A 149 -17.48 9.36 9.35
C SER A 149 -16.08 9.68 8.81
N THR A 150 -15.20 8.69 8.78
CA THR A 150 -13.85 8.75 8.16
C THR A 150 -13.87 8.66 6.63
N SER A 151 -14.95 9.11 5.98
CA SER A 151 -15.14 9.02 4.52
C SER A 151 -14.34 10.06 3.72
N ASP A 152 -13.66 10.99 4.39
CA ASP A 152 -13.21 12.24 3.74
C ASP A 152 -11.90 12.09 2.95
N LYS A 153 -11.04 11.11 3.25
CA LYS A 153 -9.70 10.99 2.62
C LYS A 153 -9.72 10.37 1.22
N HIS A 154 -10.78 9.64 0.87
CA HIS A 154 -10.91 9.00 -0.43
C HIS A 154 -12.04 9.57 -1.27
N PHE A 155 -12.85 10.49 -0.74
CA PHE A 155 -13.99 11.04 -1.46
C PHE A 155 -13.61 11.63 -2.83
N VAL A 156 -12.55 12.45 -2.87
CA VAL A 156 -12.07 13.11 -4.09
C VAL A 156 -11.57 12.09 -5.14
N ASP A 157 -10.85 11.06 -4.72
CA ASP A 157 -10.31 10.02 -5.61
C ASP A 157 -11.42 9.04 -6.07
N LYS A 158 -12.29 8.62 -5.14
CA LYS A 158 -13.42 7.72 -5.36
C LYS A 158 -14.44 8.32 -6.32
N HIS A 159 -14.74 9.62 -6.17
CA HIS A 159 -15.68 10.33 -7.04
C HIS A 159 -15.01 11.12 -8.17
N ARG A 160 -13.73 10.87 -8.49
CA ARG A 160 -12.98 11.61 -9.52
C ARG A 160 -13.74 11.76 -10.84
N VAL A 161 -14.34 10.67 -11.33
CA VAL A 161 -15.12 10.67 -12.59
C VAL A 161 -16.38 11.52 -12.46
N GLN A 162 -17.06 11.42 -11.31
CA GLN A 162 -18.31 12.14 -11.06
C GLN A 162 -18.04 13.63 -10.85
N LEU A 163 -16.99 13.98 -10.10
CA LEU A 163 -16.51 15.36 -9.93
C LEU A 163 -16.06 15.96 -11.25
N THR A 164 -15.28 15.24 -12.07
CA THR A 164 -14.82 15.73 -13.38
C THR A 164 -15.98 16.01 -14.34
N ASN A 165 -17.04 15.20 -14.31
CA ASN A 165 -18.18 15.34 -15.23
C ASN A 165 -19.26 16.31 -14.72
N ARG A 166 -19.40 16.48 -13.41
CA ARG A 166 -20.51 17.25 -12.81
C ARG A 166 -20.10 18.61 -12.25
N VAL A 167 -18.82 18.83 -11.95
CA VAL A 167 -18.33 20.17 -11.59
C VAL A 167 -18.35 21.05 -12.83
N SER A 168 -19.32 21.96 -12.88
CA SER A 168 -19.45 22.94 -13.95
C SER A 168 -18.77 24.28 -13.60
N ASN A 169 -18.62 24.58 -12.31
CA ASN A 169 -18.10 25.85 -11.81
C ASN A 169 -16.64 25.76 -11.33
N ILE A 170 -15.70 25.63 -12.26
CA ILE A 170 -14.29 25.42 -11.93
C ILE A 170 -13.49 26.70 -11.64
N ALA A 171 -13.99 27.87 -12.06
CA ALA A 171 -13.26 29.12 -11.89
C ALA A 171 -13.04 29.47 -10.40
N PRO A 172 -14.06 29.41 -9.51
CA PRO A 172 -13.87 29.66 -8.08
C PRO A 172 -12.97 28.62 -7.42
N ILE A 173 -13.04 27.37 -7.89
CA ILE A 173 -12.21 26.27 -7.37
C ILE A 173 -10.73 26.52 -7.69
N LEU A 174 -10.42 26.98 -8.91
CA LEU A 174 -9.07 27.31 -9.31
C LEU A 174 -8.52 28.53 -8.55
N ASP A 175 -9.35 29.55 -8.33
CA ASP A 175 -8.96 30.74 -7.57
C ASP A 175 -8.63 30.37 -6.12
N GLU A 176 -9.46 29.56 -5.47
CA GLU A 176 -9.20 29.09 -4.10
C GLU A 176 -7.99 28.13 -4.01
N LEU A 177 -7.70 27.35 -5.05
CA LEU A 177 -6.50 26.51 -5.09
C LEU A 177 -5.21 27.35 -5.21
N LEU A 178 -5.26 28.47 -5.94
CA LEU A 178 -4.15 29.41 -6.04
C LEU A 178 -3.93 30.13 -4.70
N ASP A 179 -4.99 30.58 -4.05
CA ASP A 179 -4.93 31.25 -2.74
C ASP A 179 -4.38 30.35 -1.63
N ASN A 180 -4.60 29.03 -1.71
CA ASN A 180 -4.07 28.06 -0.76
C ASN A 180 -2.67 27.53 -1.15
N GLU A 181 -1.99 28.17 -2.12
CA GLU A 181 -0.67 27.77 -2.64
C GLU A 181 -0.59 26.31 -3.12
N VAL A 182 -1.73 25.72 -3.51
CA VAL A 182 -1.79 24.35 -4.06
C VAL A 182 -1.34 24.33 -5.51
N ILE A 183 -1.62 25.40 -6.23
CA ILE A 183 -1.16 25.63 -7.60
C ILE A 183 -0.40 26.95 -7.66
N ASP A 184 0.62 27.00 -8.51
CA ASP A 184 1.32 28.24 -8.82
C ASP A 184 0.60 29.02 -9.93
N GLN A 185 0.98 30.29 -10.09
CA GLN A 185 0.38 31.19 -11.09
C GLN A 185 0.56 30.65 -12.54
N GLU A 186 1.65 29.94 -12.79
CA GLU A 186 1.94 29.30 -14.08
C GLU A 186 0.96 28.16 -14.38
N THR A 187 0.77 27.25 -13.42
CA THR A 187 -0.18 26.13 -13.49
C THR A 187 -1.62 26.64 -13.55
N TYR A 188 -1.97 27.66 -12.77
CA TYR A 188 -3.27 28.32 -12.85
C TYR A 188 -3.55 28.83 -14.26
N THR A 189 -2.61 29.54 -14.87
CA THR A 189 -2.76 30.11 -16.22
C THR A 189 -2.89 29.00 -17.27
N ARG A 190 -2.05 27.95 -17.15
CA ARG A 190 -2.08 26.77 -18.03
C ARG A 190 -3.42 26.04 -18.00
N ILE A 191 -3.95 25.79 -16.80
CA ILE A 191 -5.24 25.10 -16.63
C ILE A 191 -6.38 26.00 -17.09
N ARG A 192 -6.36 27.30 -16.76
CA ARG A 192 -7.40 28.25 -17.16
C ARG A 192 -7.54 28.37 -18.68
N ALA A 193 -6.45 28.24 -19.42
CA ALA A 193 -6.39 28.31 -20.88
C ALA A 193 -7.03 27.11 -21.62
N LEU A 194 -7.34 26.01 -20.92
CA LEU A 194 -7.99 24.85 -21.52
C LEU A 194 -9.43 25.17 -21.96
N SER A 195 -9.91 24.47 -23.00
CA SER A 195 -11.19 24.76 -23.65
C SER A 195 -12.40 24.22 -22.88
N THR A 196 -12.31 23.05 -22.26
CA THR A 196 -13.44 22.41 -21.54
C THR A 196 -13.22 22.36 -20.04
N THR A 197 -14.30 22.44 -19.25
CA THR A 197 -14.25 22.32 -17.78
C THR A 197 -13.73 20.94 -17.34
N GLN A 198 -14.04 19.91 -18.12
CA GLN A 198 -13.61 18.54 -17.86
C GLN A 198 -12.10 18.38 -18.02
N ASP A 199 -11.50 18.97 -19.06
CA ASP A 199 -10.05 18.88 -19.27
C ASP A 199 -9.29 19.67 -18.20
N LYS A 200 -9.86 20.78 -17.72
CA LYS A 200 -9.33 21.53 -16.58
C LYS A 200 -9.29 20.70 -15.30
N MET A 201 -10.38 20.00 -14.99
CA MET A 201 -10.44 19.09 -13.85
C MET A 201 -9.44 17.94 -14.00
N ARG A 202 -9.32 17.34 -15.19
CA ARG A 202 -8.34 16.26 -15.43
C ARG A 202 -6.90 16.70 -15.18
N GLU A 203 -6.52 17.88 -15.67
CA GLU A 203 -5.18 18.43 -15.45
C GLU A 203 -4.90 18.73 -13.98
N LEU A 204 -5.89 19.23 -13.22
CA LEU A 204 -5.77 19.38 -11.77
C LEU A 204 -5.48 18.04 -11.08
N TYR A 205 -6.18 16.97 -11.47
CA TYR A 205 -5.94 15.63 -10.92
C TYR A 205 -4.57 15.04 -11.30
N ILE A 206 -4.06 15.33 -12.50
CA ILE A 206 -2.80 14.77 -13.00
C ILE A 206 -1.60 15.46 -12.38
N GLY A 207 -1.65 16.78 -12.16
CA GLY A 207 -0.52 17.54 -11.64
C GLY A 207 -0.67 17.89 -10.16
N PRO A 208 -1.31 19.01 -9.83
CA PRO A 208 -1.24 19.60 -8.48
C PRO A 208 -1.99 18.83 -7.39
N LEU A 209 -3.02 18.04 -7.74
CA LEU A 209 -3.78 17.24 -6.78
C LEU A 209 -3.17 15.85 -6.52
N GLN A 210 -1.90 15.59 -6.89
CA GLN A 210 -1.25 14.31 -6.58
C GLN A 210 -0.97 14.14 -5.08
N ALA A 211 -0.60 15.22 -4.38
CA ALA A 211 -0.29 15.16 -2.96
C ALA A 211 -1.56 15.10 -2.10
N ALA A 212 -1.55 14.27 -1.05
CA ALA A 212 -2.69 14.09 -0.15
C ALA A 212 -3.11 15.39 0.57
N ALA A 213 -2.16 16.28 0.85
CA ALA A 213 -2.45 17.61 1.40
C ALA A 213 -3.28 18.46 0.42
N CYS A 214 -2.91 18.46 -0.86
CA CYS A 214 -3.62 19.17 -1.93
C CYS A 214 -5.03 18.62 -2.14
N LYS A 215 -5.22 17.30 -2.07
CA LYS A 215 -6.54 16.65 -2.18
C LYS A 215 -7.49 17.03 -1.04
N LYS A 216 -6.96 17.19 0.17
CA LYS A 216 -7.76 17.62 1.32
C LYS A 216 -8.23 19.06 1.15
N ILE A 217 -7.33 19.97 0.76
CA ILE A 217 -7.66 21.37 0.48
C ILE A 217 -8.71 21.44 -0.65
N PHE A 218 -8.54 20.62 -1.69
CA PHE A 218 -9.52 20.53 -2.78
C PHE A 218 -10.90 20.03 -2.32
N TYR A 219 -10.95 19.05 -1.43
CA TYR A 219 -12.22 18.60 -0.83
C TYR A 219 -12.91 19.71 -0.03
N ASP A 220 -12.14 20.48 0.77
CA ASP A 220 -12.67 21.61 1.53
C ASP A 220 -13.23 22.69 0.60
N ILE A 221 -12.55 22.96 -0.52
CA ILE A 221 -13.01 23.89 -1.57
C ILE A 221 -14.28 23.37 -2.25
N LEU A 222 -14.37 22.06 -2.53
CA LEU A 222 -15.57 21.43 -3.08
C LEU A 222 -16.76 21.48 -2.12
N LEU A 223 -16.54 21.29 -0.82
CA LEU A 223 -17.57 21.46 0.20
C LEU A 223 -18.10 22.89 0.25
N LYS A 224 -17.25 23.88 -0.02
CA LYS A 224 -17.64 25.29 0.00
C LYS A 224 -18.39 25.72 -1.25
N ASN A 225 -17.91 25.30 -2.42
CA ASN A 225 -18.45 25.73 -3.72
C ASN A 225 -19.56 24.81 -4.25
N GLU A 226 -19.49 23.51 -3.97
CA GLU A 226 -20.32 22.46 -4.57
C GLU A 226 -20.90 21.52 -3.51
N LYS A 227 -21.32 22.07 -2.36
CA LYS A 227 -21.84 21.29 -1.20
C LYS A 227 -22.93 20.29 -1.55
N PHE A 228 -23.82 20.63 -2.48
CA PHE A 228 -24.93 19.76 -2.90
C PHE A 228 -24.43 18.55 -3.69
N LEU A 229 -23.42 18.77 -4.55
CA LEU A 229 -22.77 17.71 -5.29
C LEU A 229 -22.01 16.78 -4.34
N VAL A 230 -21.27 17.34 -3.38
CA VAL A 230 -20.55 16.54 -2.38
C VAL A 230 -21.51 15.68 -1.56
N LYS A 231 -22.61 16.26 -1.10
CA LYS A 231 -23.64 15.55 -0.34
C LYS A 231 -24.29 14.41 -1.15
N GLU A 232 -24.68 14.67 -2.40
CA GLU A 232 -25.28 13.65 -3.27
C GLU A 232 -24.34 12.47 -3.53
N LEU A 233 -23.06 12.76 -3.72
CA LEU A 233 -22.02 11.76 -3.93
C LEU A 233 -21.74 10.95 -2.66
N SER A 234 -21.81 11.59 -1.48
CA SER A 234 -21.63 10.92 -0.18
C SER A 234 -22.82 10.05 0.24
N GLU A 235 -24.02 10.32 -0.28
CA GLU A 235 -25.24 9.53 -0.01
C GLU A 235 -25.38 8.32 -0.94
N LYS A 236 -24.62 8.27 -2.04
CA LYS A 236 -24.59 7.15 -2.99
C LYS A 236 -23.55 6.08 -2.66
N ASP A 237 -22.85 6.25 -1.55
CA ASP A 237 -21.88 5.32 -0.97
C ASP A 237 -22.50 4.48 0.16
#